data_AF-A0A8W8MNP2-F1
#
_entry.id   AF-A0A8W8MNP2-F1
#
_cell.length_a   1.000
_cell.length_b   1.000
_cell.length_c   1.000
_cell.angle_alpha   90.00
_cell.angle_beta   90.00
_cell.angle_gamma   90.00
#
_symmetry.space_group_name_H-M   'P 1'
#
loop_
_entity.id
_entity.type
_entity.pdbx_description
1 polymer ?
#
loop_
_entity_poly.entity_id
_entity_poly.type
_entity_poly.pdbx_seq_one_letter_code
_entity_poly.pdbx_strand_id
1 'polypeptide(L)'
;MMFLVIAASLFAVSQAQVFGGLGCPTTNTVANFNLTRYLGTWYEIYKFKANFENNQKCIQANYQLKADGHIRVNNTGISISDGMPSTAIGDIYIPDVNDGSKLKVKFASAAPYGNYWVLDTDYEHYTLIYSCTSILGISHFEFGWILARTRTIPDATTQKLFGIMENFHINSHHFMKTDQTGC
;
A
#
# COMPACT_ATOMS: atom_id res chain seq x y z
N MET A 1 -31.59 -23.95 -27.40
CA MET A 1 -30.53 -24.25 -26.41
C MET A 1 -29.27 -23.52 -26.82
N MET A 2 -28.94 -22.41 -26.15
CA MET A 2 -27.61 -22.12 -25.60
C MET A 2 -27.71 -20.73 -24.95
N PHE A 3 -27.80 -20.67 -23.62
CA PHE A 3 -27.60 -19.43 -22.89
C PHE A 3 -26.13 -19.04 -23.00
N LEU A 4 -25.83 -17.90 -23.60
CA LEU A 4 -24.52 -17.27 -23.51
C LEU A 4 -24.57 -16.29 -22.34
N VAL A 5 -24.24 -16.80 -21.16
CA VAL A 5 -24.03 -15.98 -19.97
C VAL A 5 -22.72 -15.21 -20.19
N ILE A 6 -22.85 -13.95 -20.58
CA ILE A 6 -21.74 -12.98 -20.49
C ILE A 6 -21.63 -12.60 -19.01
N ALA A 7 -20.84 -13.36 -18.26
CA ALA A 7 -20.33 -12.95 -16.95
C ALA A 7 -18.85 -12.58 -17.11
N ALA A 8 -18.59 -11.55 -17.91
CA ALA A 8 -17.31 -10.87 -17.90
C ALA A 8 -17.33 -9.82 -16.79
N SER A 9 -16.22 -9.70 -16.06
CA SER A 9 -15.87 -8.60 -15.13
C SER A 9 -16.50 -8.59 -13.72
N LEU A 10 -16.06 -9.52 -12.85
CA LEU A 10 -16.11 -9.33 -11.39
C LEU A 10 -14.77 -9.60 -10.66
N PHE A 11 -13.71 -9.97 -11.37
CA PHE A 11 -12.45 -10.41 -10.74
C PHE A 11 -11.52 -9.29 -10.23
N ALA A 12 -11.87 -8.01 -10.42
CA ALA A 12 -11.07 -6.88 -9.87
C ALA A 12 -11.58 -6.35 -8.52
N VAL A 13 -12.76 -6.79 -8.07
CA VAL A 13 -13.45 -6.28 -6.87
C VAL A 13 -12.92 -6.94 -5.58
N SER A 14 -12.19 -8.05 -5.67
CA SER A 14 -11.92 -8.91 -4.52
C SER A 14 -10.66 -8.60 -3.71
N GLN A 15 -9.91 -7.53 -4.02
CA GLN A 15 -8.61 -7.29 -3.36
C GLN A 15 -8.67 -6.29 -2.20
N ALA A 16 -9.59 -5.32 -2.23
CA ALA A 16 -9.78 -4.36 -1.14
C ALA A 16 -11.06 -4.66 -0.36
N GLN A 17 -11.00 -4.57 0.97
CA GLN A 17 -12.14 -4.90 1.84
C GLN A 17 -12.78 -3.70 2.51
N VAL A 18 -12.15 -2.53 2.43
CA VAL A 18 -12.73 -1.31 3.00
C VAL A 18 -13.54 -0.59 1.93
N PHE A 19 -14.84 -0.57 2.14
CA PHE A 19 -15.82 0.18 1.35
C PHE A 19 -16.18 1.46 2.10
N GLY A 20 -15.90 2.62 1.51
CA GLY A 20 -16.40 3.91 1.99
C GLY A 20 -17.50 4.49 1.10
N GLY A 21 -17.97 5.69 1.46
CA GLY A 21 -19.04 6.41 0.75
C GLY A 21 -18.66 6.95 -0.63
N LEU A 22 -19.33 8.02 -1.07
CA LEU A 22 -19.14 8.63 -2.39
C LEU A 22 -17.72 9.22 -2.55
N GLY A 23 -16.98 8.74 -3.56
CA GLY A 23 -15.67 9.27 -3.94
C GLY A 23 -14.53 8.93 -2.97
N CYS A 24 -13.29 9.17 -3.40
CA CYS A 24 -12.11 9.05 -2.54
C CYS A 24 -11.93 10.32 -1.70
N PRO A 25 -11.45 10.21 -0.44
CA PRO A 25 -11.16 11.38 0.37
C PRO A 25 -10.04 12.22 -0.27
N THR A 26 -10.13 13.54 -0.07
CA THR A 26 -9.06 14.45 -0.50
C THR A 26 -7.92 14.36 0.49
N THR A 27 -6.73 14.01 0.01
CA THR A 27 -5.52 13.86 0.82
C THR A 27 -4.43 14.77 0.28
N ASN A 28 -3.57 15.24 1.18
CA ASN A 28 -2.30 15.86 0.81
C ASN A 28 -1.19 14.83 0.96
N THR A 29 -0.17 14.95 0.12
CA THR A 29 1.00 14.09 0.10
C THR A 29 2.27 14.87 0.39
N VAL A 30 3.37 14.18 0.66
CA VAL A 30 4.65 14.81 0.98
C VAL A 30 5.13 15.73 -0.14
N ALA A 31 5.31 17.01 0.17
CA ALA A 31 5.90 17.97 -0.75
C ALA A 31 7.40 17.68 -0.96
N ASN A 32 7.91 17.97 -2.16
CA ASN A 32 9.33 17.83 -2.52
C ASN A 32 9.90 16.43 -2.21
N PHE A 33 9.12 15.39 -2.53
CA PHE A 33 9.46 14.02 -2.21
C PHE A 33 10.84 13.59 -2.75
N ASN A 34 11.73 13.16 -1.85
CA ASN A 34 13.05 12.68 -2.22
C ASN A 34 13.05 11.15 -2.41
N LEU A 35 12.94 10.71 -3.67
CA LEU A 35 12.96 9.27 -3.99
C LEU A 35 14.22 8.57 -3.48
N THR A 36 15.39 9.19 -3.61
CA THR A 36 16.68 8.57 -3.24
C THR A 36 16.72 8.21 -1.76
N ARG A 37 16.22 9.10 -0.88
CA ARG A 37 16.11 8.82 0.57
C ARG A 37 15.03 7.78 0.90
N TYR A 38 14.05 7.60 0.01
CA TYR A 38 12.95 6.64 0.21
C TYR A 38 13.32 5.20 -0.16
N LEU A 39 14.30 5.00 -1.04
CA LEU A 39 14.77 3.67 -1.46
C LEU A 39 15.25 2.80 -0.29
N GLY A 40 15.45 1.52 -0.56
CA GLY A 40 15.88 0.53 0.42
C GLY A 40 14.72 -0.20 1.11
N THR A 41 14.98 -0.78 2.26
CA THR A 41 14.04 -1.65 2.96
C THR A 41 13.13 -0.88 3.91
N TRP A 42 11.87 -1.27 3.93
CA TRP A 42 10.83 -0.84 4.87
C TRP A 42 10.09 -2.06 5.40
N TYR A 43 9.83 -2.13 6.70
CA TYR A 43 9.06 -3.18 7.36
C TYR A 43 7.61 -2.74 7.53
N GLU A 44 6.66 -3.59 7.16
CA GLU A 44 5.24 -3.30 7.36
C GLU A 44 4.86 -3.43 8.83
N ILE A 45 4.43 -2.33 9.45
CA ILE A 45 4.04 -2.30 10.86
C ILE A 45 2.51 -2.36 11.00
N TYR A 46 1.80 -1.59 10.18
CA TYR A 46 0.35 -1.63 10.10
C TYR A 46 -0.09 -1.62 8.64
N LYS A 47 -1.22 -2.27 8.37
CA LYS A 47 -1.89 -2.21 7.07
C LYS A 47 -3.40 -2.23 7.21
N PHE A 48 -4.10 -1.72 6.22
CA PHE A 48 -5.52 -2.03 6.06
C PHE A 48 -5.66 -3.49 5.62
N LYS A 49 -6.81 -4.09 5.93
CA LYS A 49 -7.07 -5.47 5.55
C LYS A 49 -7.11 -5.62 4.02
N ALA A 50 -6.16 -6.36 3.49
CA ALA A 50 -6.00 -6.65 2.07
C ALA A 50 -5.94 -8.17 1.86
N ASN A 51 -6.76 -8.70 0.95
CA ASN A 51 -6.86 -10.15 0.77
C ASN A 51 -5.56 -10.78 0.22
N PHE A 52 -4.81 -10.05 -0.59
CA PHE A 52 -3.55 -10.51 -1.19
C PHE A 52 -2.39 -10.63 -0.19
N GLU A 53 -2.49 -9.95 0.96
CA GLU A 53 -1.48 -9.93 2.03
C GLU A 53 -1.96 -10.67 3.29
N ASN A 54 -3.11 -11.34 3.20
CA ASN A 54 -3.70 -12.03 4.34
C ASN A 54 -2.85 -13.25 4.74
N ASN A 55 -2.85 -13.60 6.02
CA ASN A 55 -2.15 -14.76 6.57
C ASN A 55 -0.61 -14.76 6.39
N GLN A 56 0.00 -13.58 6.41
CA GLN A 56 1.46 -13.41 6.32
C GLN A 56 1.99 -12.58 7.51
N LYS A 57 3.22 -12.90 7.93
CA LYS A 57 4.00 -12.16 8.93
C LYS A 57 5.37 -11.77 8.37
N CYS A 58 6.13 -10.96 9.10
CA CYS A 58 7.49 -10.55 8.73
C CYS A 58 7.58 -9.83 7.38
N ILE A 59 6.51 -9.12 7.00
CA ILE A 59 6.42 -8.47 5.69
C ILE A 59 7.39 -7.29 5.64
N GLN A 60 8.20 -7.24 4.59
CA GLN A 60 9.07 -6.11 4.27
C GLN A 60 9.02 -5.83 2.77
N ALA A 61 9.23 -4.57 2.42
CA ALA A 61 9.30 -4.07 1.05
C ALA A 61 10.70 -3.50 0.81
N ASN A 62 11.41 -3.99 -0.21
CA ASN A 62 12.66 -3.41 -0.66
C ASN A 62 12.46 -2.65 -1.98
N TYR A 63 12.72 -1.35 -1.97
CA TYR A 63 12.56 -0.46 -3.12
C TYR A 63 13.92 -0.18 -3.78
N GLN A 64 14.00 -0.40 -5.08
CA GLN A 64 15.23 -0.27 -5.87
C GLN A 64 14.97 0.50 -7.16
N LEU A 65 15.77 1.53 -7.43
CA LEU A 65 15.72 2.25 -8.70
C LEU A 65 16.26 1.37 -9.83
N LYS A 66 15.52 1.30 -10.94
CA LYS A 66 15.93 0.61 -12.16
C LYS A 66 16.55 1.60 -13.15
N ALA A 67 17.26 1.06 -14.15
CA ALA A 67 17.90 1.86 -15.20
C ALA A 67 16.90 2.62 -16.10
N ASP A 68 15.65 2.15 -16.19
CA ASP A 68 14.55 2.77 -16.94
C ASP A 68 13.83 3.89 -16.16
N GLY A 69 14.31 4.24 -14.96
CA GLY A 69 13.73 5.26 -14.09
C GLY A 69 12.51 4.80 -13.28
N HIS A 70 12.00 3.59 -13.52
CA HIS A 70 11.00 2.97 -12.65
C HIS A 70 11.66 2.42 -11.37
N ILE A 71 10.84 2.04 -10.40
CA ILE A 71 11.27 1.47 -9.13
C ILE A 71 10.76 0.03 -9.05
N ARG A 72 11.64 -0.92 -8.82
CA ARG A 72 11.28 -2.29 -8.42
C ARG A 72 10.93 -2.26 -6.94
N VAL A 73 9.78 -2.81 -6.57
CA VAL A 73 9.47 -3.17 -5.18
C VAL A 73 9.50 -4.68 -5.03
N ASN A 74 10.25 -5.18 -4.06
CA ASN A 74 10.27 -6.60 -3.71
C ASN A 74 9.67 -6.77 -2.32
N ASN A 75 8.42 -7.23 -2.26
CA ASN A 75 7.77 -7.59 -1.01
C ASN A 75 8.10 -9.03 -0.65
N THR A 76 8.58 -9.26 0.56
CA THR A 76 8.83 -10.60 1.10
C THR A 76 8.16 -10.75 2.45
N GLY A 77 7.70 -11.95 2.78
CA GLY A 77 7.16 -12.28 4.09
C GLY A 77 7.19 -13.78 4.35
N ILE A 78 6.59 -14.20 5.46
CA ILE A 78 6.46 -15.60 5.85
C ILE A 78 4.98 -15.94 5.96
N SER A 79 4.57 -17.02 5.28
CA SER A 79 3.22 -17.56 5.39
C SER A 79 2.98 -18.12 6.79
N ILE A 80 1.90 -17.69 7.46
CA ILE A 80 1.57 -18.14 8.81
C ILE A 80 1.07 -19.60 8.80
N SER A 81 0.49 -20.06 7.69
CA SER A 81 -0.09 -21.42 7.59
C SER A 81 0.95 -22.54 7.54
N ASP A 82 2.08 -22.30 6.88
CA ASP A 82 3.08 -23.35 6.59
C ASP A 82 4.53 -22.90 6.85
N GLY A 83 4.75 -21.65 7.25
CA GLY A 83 6.07 -21.10 7.53
C GLY A 83 6.92 -20.84 6.27
N MET A 84 6.36 -21.01 5.08
CA MET A 84 7.12 -20.86 3.84
C MET A 84 7.38 -19.38 3.51
N PRO A 85 8.56 -19.05 2.94
CA PRO A 85 8.81 -17.72 2.40
C PRO A 85 7.83 -17.38 1.28
N SER A 86 7.40 -16.13 1.25
CA SER A 86 6.52 -15.56 0.23
C SER A 86 7.20 -14.36 -0.42
N THR A 87 6.95 -14.14 -1.71
CA THR A 87 7.57 -13.04 -2.46
C THR A 87 6.60 -12.49 -3.50
N ALA A 88 6.51 -11.17 -3.60
CA ALA A 88 5.76 -10.45 -4.62
C ALA A 88 6.60 -9.30 -5.16
N ILE A 89 6.93 -9.35 -6.46
CA ILE A 89 7.72 -8.31 -7.12
C ILE A 89 6.76 -7.40 -7.88
N GLY A 90 6.86 -6.10 -7.59
CA GLY A 90 6.09 -5.05 -8.24
C GLY A 90 6.97 -4.07 -9.02
N ASP A 91 6.30 -3.33 -9.89
CA ASP A 91 6.85 -2.24 -10.67
C ASP A 91 6.13 -0.94 -10.30
N ILE A 92 6.90 0.11 -10.06
CA ILE A 92 6.43 1.42 -9.64
C ILE A 92 6.97 2.49 -10.60
N TYR A 93 6.15 3.48 -10.93
CA TYR A 93 6.60 4.70 -11.59
C TYR A 93 6.01 5.96 -10.95
N ILE A 94 6.63 7.10 -11.26
CA ILE A 94 6.20 8.44 -10.84
C ILE A 94 5.54 9.10 -12.07
N PRO A 95 4.21 9.31 -12.08
CA PRO A 95 3.50 9.90 -13.21
C PRO A 95 3.83 11.38 -13.44
N ASP A 96 4.04 12.14 -12.37
CA ASP A 96 4.45 13.55 -12.40
C ASP A 96 5.65 13.75 -11.48
N VAL A 97 6.78 14.13 -12.07
CA VAL A 97 8.03 14.34 -11.33
C VAL A 97 7.96 15.53 -10.37
N ASN A 98 7.03 16.46 -10.58
CA ASN A 98 6.81 17.59 -9.66
C ASN A 98 6.00 17.18 -8.42
N ASP A 99 5.32 16.03 -8.49
CA ASP A 99 4.58 15.42 -7.38
C ASP A 99 5.05 13.97 -7.16
N GLY A 100 6.35 13.83 -6.87
CA GLY A 100 7.02 12.54 -6.69
C GLY A 100 6.44 11.63 -5.60
N SER A 101 5.56 12.17 -4.76
CA SER A 101 4.87 11.46 -3.68
C SER A 101 3.64 10.66 -4.14
N LYS A 102 3.11 10.93 -5.35
CA LYS A 102 1.96 10.23 -5.93
C LYS A 102 2.41 9.19 -6.94
N LEU A 103 2.93 8.07 -6.43
CA LEU A 103 3.40 6.96 -7.25
C LEU A 103 2.25 6.07 -7.74
N LYS A 104 2.57 5.21 -8.69
CA LYS A 104 1.70 4.18 -9.24
C LYS A 104 2.39 2.83 -9.17
N VAL A 105 1.70 1.79 -8.69
CA VAL A 105 2.27 0.44 -8.48
C VAL A 105 1.45 -0.66 -9.16
N LYS A 106 2.11 -1.69 -9.70
CA LYS A 106 1.46 -2.95 -10.12
C LYS A 106 2.32 -4.17 -9.78
N PHE A 107 1.67 -5.32 -9.55
CA PHE A 107 2.34 -6.60 -9.25
C PHE A 107 2.12 -7.69 -10.31
N ALA A 108 1.26 -7.45 -11.29
CA ALA A 108 1.04 -8.34 -12.43
C ALA A 108 1.05 -7.53 -13.73
N SER A 109 1.65 -8.09 -14.79
CA SER A 109 1.86 -7.38 -16.06
C SER A 109 0.56 -6.86 -16.70
N ALA A 110 -0.50 -7.67 -16.63
CA ALA A 110 -1.84 -7.36 -17.16
C ALA A 110 -2.73 -6.56 -16.19
N ALA A 111 -2.30 -6.35 -14.93
CA ALA A 111 -3.07 -5.57 -13.97
C ALA A 111 -2.88 -4.06 -14.20
N PRO A 112 -3.92 -3.24 -14.00
CA PRO A 112 -3.76 -1.81 -13.99
C PRO A 112 -2.88 -1.36 -12.82
N TYR A 113 -2.23 -0.21 -12.96
CA TYR A 113 -1.51 0.40 -11.84
C TYR A 113 -2.48 0.98 -10.81
N GLY A 114 -2.29 0.60 -9.55
CA GLY A 114 -2.92 1.19 -8.38
C GLY A 114 -2.21 2.45 -7.92
N ASN A 115 -2.90 3.27 -7.11
CA ASN A 115 -2.29 4.41 -6.43
C ASN A 115 -1.32 3.94 -5.35
N TYR A 116 -0.23 4.66 -5.14
CA TYR A 116 0.67 4.53 -4.01
C TYR A 116 1.08 5.94 -3.61
N TRP A 117 0.34 6.55 -2.68
CA TRP A 117 0.55 7.93 -2.31
C TRP A 117 1.21 8.00 -0.94
N VAL A 118 2.36 8.67 -0.86
CA VAL A 118 3.08 8.89 0.39
C VAL A 118 2.49 10.12 1.06
N LEU A 119 1.67 9.89 2.09
CA LEU A 119 0.99 10.95 2.83
C LEU A 119 1.94 11.69 3.77
N ASP A 120 2.80 10.95 4.48
CA ASP A 120 3.81 11.50 5.39
C ASP A 120 5.01 10.56 5.49
N THR A 121 6.24 11.08 5.51
CA THR A 121 7.45 10.30 5.78
C THR A 121 8.57 11.20 6.27
N ASP A 122 9.38 10.69 7.18
CA ASP A 122 10.67 11.31 7.54
C ASP A 122 11.87 10.64 6.84
N TYR A 123 11.59 9.68 5.95
CA TYR A 123 12.54 8.84 5.20
C TYR A 123 13.40 7.87 6.03
N GLU A 124 13.59 8.17 7.32
CA GLU A 124 14.57 7.54 8.19
C GLU A 124 13.96 6.60 9.22
N HIS A 125 12.69 6.80 9.57
CA HIS A 125 12.02 6.00 10.59
C HIS A 125 10.69 5.45 10.10
N TYR A 126 9.87 6.25 9.41
CA TYR A 126 8.52 5.85 9.02
C TYR A 126 8.07 6.38 7.66
N THR A 127 7.07 5.72 7.09
CA THR A 127 6.27 6.23 5.97
C THR A 127 4.82 5.80 6.14
N LEU A 128 3.89 6.73 5.88
CA LEU A 128 2.45 6.51 5.81
C LEU A 128 2.03 6.57 4.34
N ILE A 129 1.47 5.48 3.85
CA ILE A 129 1.04 5.31 2.47
C ILE A 129 -0.46 5.10 2.44
N TYR A 130 -1.11 5.70 1.44
CA TYR A 130 -2.51 5.51 1.17
C TYR A 130 -2.76 5.26 -0.32
N SER A 131 -3.80 4.49 -0.61
CA SER A 131 -4.29 4.26 -1.95
C SER A 131 -5.79 4.23 -1.91
N CYS A 132 -6.44 5.07 -2.71
CA CYS A 132 -7.87 4.99 -2.94
C CYS A 132 -8.20 4.94 -4.43
N THR A 133 -9.17 4.11 -4.81
CA THR A 133 -9.70 4.01 -6.17
C THR A 133 -11.23 4.04 -6.11
N SER A 134 -11.84 5.05 -6.72
CA SER A 134 -13.30 5.11 -6.82
C SER A 134 -13.83 4.13 -7.88
N ILE A 135 -14.96 3.50 -7.54
CA ILE A 135 -15.71 2.60 -8.41
C ILE A 135 -16.98 3.33 -8.82
N LEU A 136 -17.04 3.74 -10.09
CA LEU A 136 -18.22 4.37 -10.70
C LEU A 136 -18.76 5.59 -9.93
N GLY A 137 -17.93 6.24 -9.09
CA GLY A 137 -18.31 7.38 -8.26
C GLY A 137 -19.23 7.06 -7.08
N ILE A 138 -19.72 5.82 -6.95
CA ILE A 138 -20.69 5.41 -5.93
C ILE A 138 -20.06 4.73 -4.72
N SER A 139 -18.84 4.23 -4.88
CA SER A 139 -18.04 3.63 -3.82
C SER A 139 -16.56 3.79 -4.13
N HIS A 140 -15.71 3.36 -3.21
CA HIS A 140 -14.28 3.26 -3.44
C HIS A 140 -13.68 2.07 -2.69
N PHE A 141 -12.50 1.68 -3.15
CA PHE A 141 -11.60 0.79 -2.45
C PHE A 141 -10.44 1.58 -1.90
N GLU A 142 -10.12 1.35 -0.63
CA GLU A 142 -8.96 1.95 -0.01
C GLU A 142 -8.02 0.93 0.64
N PHE A 143 -6.75 1.31 0.65
CA PHE A 143 -5.67 0.63 1.34
C PHE A 143 -4.81 1.67 2.05
N GLY A 144 -4.24 1.28 3.17
CA GLY A 144 -3.31 2.09 3.94
C GLY A 144 -2.20 1.22 4.48
N TRP A 145 -0.99 1.76 4.52
CA TRP A 145 0.17 1.08 5.12
C TRP A 145 0.97 2.07 5.95
N ILE A 146 1.43 1.62 7.11
CA ILE A 146 2.49 2.26 7.88
C ILE A 146 3.68 1.32 7.82
N LEU A 147 4.77 1.81 7.22
CA LEU A 147 6.04 1.09 7.19
C LEU A 147 7.06 1.83 8.05
N ALA A 148 8.05 1.09 8.55
CA ALA A 148 9.16 1.65 9.31
C ALA A 148 10.52 1.09 8.86
N ARG A 149 11.60 1.83 9.12
CA ARG A 149 12.97 1.34 8.86
C ARG A 149 13.42 0.25 9.83
N THR A 150 12.68 0.08 10.93
CA THR A 150 12.85 -0.99 11.92
C THR A 150 11.56 -1.80 12.04
N ARG A 151 11.65 -3.02 12.60
CA ARG A 151 10.48 -3.90 12.82
C ARG A 151 9.50 -3.43 13.90
N THR A 152 9.81 -2.32 14.56
CA THR A 152 8.98 -1.65 15.54
C THR A 152 9.02 -0.15 15.30
N ILE A 153 8.00 0.55 15.80
CA ILE A 153 7.90 2.01 15.75
C ILE A 153 7.37 2.49 17.11
N PRO A 154 7.76 3.68 17.62
CA PRO A 154 7.22 4.20 18.86
C PRO A 154 5.72 4.46 18.79
N ASP A 155 5.00 4.21 19.90
CA ASP A 155 3.55 4.42 19.98
C ASP A 155 3.15 5.87 19.68
N ALA A 156 3.95 6.85 20.12
CA ALA A 156 3.72 8.26 19.80
C ALA A 156 3.74 8.53 18.29
N THR A 157 4.63 7.88 17.55
CA THR A 157 4.67 7.99 16.09
C THR A 157 3.44 7.33 15.48
N THR A 158 3.06 6.12 15.93
CA THR A 158 1.83 5.46 15.47
C THR A 158 0.59 6.35 15.68
N GLN A 159 0.44 6.95 16.86
CA GLN A 159 -0.68 7.84 17.17
C GLN A 159 -0.69 9.08 16.28
N LYS A 160 0.48 9.68 15.99
CA LYS A 160 0.61 10.76 15.02
C LYS A 160 0.08 10.33 13.65
N LEU A 161 0.51 9.18 13.14
CA LEU A 161 0.14 8.71 11.80
C LEU A 161 -1.35 8.36 11.69
N PHE A 162 -1.93 7.77 12.74
CA PHE A 162 -3.37 7.57 12.81
C PHE A 162 -4.13 8.90 12.82
N GLY A 163 -3.66 9.90 13.58
CA GLY A 163 -4.24 11.24 13.57
C GLY A 163 -4.21 11.92 12.20
N ILE A 164 -3.16 11.71 11.39
CA ILE A 164 -3.12 12.20 10.00
C ILE A 164 -4.23 11.58 9.16
N MET A 165 -4.48 10.28 9.29
CA MET A 165 -5.55 9.59 8.56
C MET A 165 -6.93 10.12 8.96
N GLU A 166 -7.18 10.30 10.26
CA GLU A 166 -8.44 10.87 10.75
C GLU A 166 -8.66 12.32 10.28
N ASN A 167 -7.61 13.12 10.19
CA ASN A 167 -7.68 14.49 9.63
C ASN A 167 -8.09 14.50 8.16
N PHE A 168 -7.82 13.43 7.42
CA PHE A 168 -8.30 13.23 6.04
C PHE A 168 -9.64 12.50 5.99
N HIS A 169 -10.31 12.30 7.12
CA HIS A 169 -11.54 11.55 7.26
C HIS A 169 -11.42 10.08 6.83
N ILE A 170 -10.22 9.50 6.96
CA ILE A 170 -9.95 8.09 6.73
C ILE A 170 -9.89 7.40 8.10
N ASN A 171 -10.77 6.42 8.31
CA ASN A 171 -10.88 5.72 9.58
C ASN A 171 -9.61 4.89 9.87
N SER A 172 -8.83 5.33 10.85
CA SER A 172 -7.59 4.69 11.28
C SER A 172 -7.82 3.34 11.97
N HIS A 173 -9.04 3.04 12.44
CA HIS A 173 -9.37 1.72 13.00
C HIS A 173 -9.33 0.59 11.96
N HIS A 174 -9.23 0.91 10.66
CA HIS A 174 -8.99 -0.08 9.61
C HIS A 174 -7.56 -0.64 9.66
N PHE A 175 -6.62 0.01 10.36
CA PHE A 175 -5.28 -0.53 10.53
C PHE A 175 -5.26 -1.76 11.42
N MET A 176 -4.65 -2.82 10.88
CA MET A 176 -4.29 -4.04 11.57
C MET A 176 -2.77 -4.06 11.74
N LYS A 177 -2.30 -4.46 12.92
CA LYS A 177 -0.87 -4.60 13.19
C LYS A 177 -0.33 -5.84 12.49
N THR A 178 0.77 -5.70 11.77
CA THR A 178 1.50 -6.82 11.16
C THR A 178 2.43 -7.45 12.20
N ASP A 179 2.45 -8.78 12.26
CA ASP A 179 3.36 -9.51 13.14
C ASP A 179 4.80 -9.46 12.59
N GLN A 180 5.70 -8.80 13.32
CA GLN A 180 7.12 -8.68 13.00
C GLN A 180 8.02 -9.45 14.00
N THR A 181 7.45 -10.38 14.77
CA THR A 181 8.19 -11.20 15.75
C THR A 181 8.69 -12.50 15.14
N GLY A 182 9.84 -13.02 15.59
CA GLY A 182 10.35 -14.32 15.10
C GLY A 182 10.66 -14.35 13.60
N CYS A 183 11.04 -13.19 13.07
CA CYS A 183 11.67 -13.01 11.76
C CYS A 183 13.19 -13.04 11.94
#